data_AF-A0A975H582-F1
#
_entry.id   AF-A0A975H582-F1
#
_cell.length_a   1.000
_cell.length_b   1.000
_cell.length_c   1.000
_cell.angle_alpha   90.00
_cell.angle_beta   90.00
_cell.angle_gamma   90.00
#
_symmetry.space_group_name_H-M   'P 1'
#
loop_
_entity.id
_entity.type
_entity.pdbx_description
1 polymer ?
#
loop_
_entity_poly.entity_id
_entity_poly.type
_entity_poly.pdbx_seq_one_letter_code
_entity_poly.pdbx_strand_id
1 'polypeptide(L)'
;MVNKWLFYALCIVFLFSCNQKKKGIISSELFNTENLNQEIKSVNDLKSQGFNPMEGNILLLEKVNKDIIVHLQVDPDFNDLRCKIWSIKIKSIDIEFVSDFLLKYDLHMISSRCYSYTENSTCQFSVFNPKNNKVYICEVFVEDDTPTLKVIYFIPR
;
A
#
# COMPACT_ATOMS: atom_id res chain seq x y z
N MET A 1 25.76 48.11 -6.86
CA MET A 1 26.28 47.31 -5.74
C MET A 1 25.14 46.46 -5.21
N VAL A 2 25.11 45.16 -5.52
CA VAL A 2 24.01 44.28 -5.08
C VAL A 2 24.14 44.10 -3.57
N ASN A 3 23.08 44.46 -2.86
CA ASN A 3 23.03 44.53 -1.42
C ASN A 3 23.28 43.13 -0.84
N LYS A 4 24.43 42.91 -0.19
CA LYS A 4 24.86 41.59 0.33
C LYS A 4 23.78 40.91 1.17
N TRP A 5 22.97 41.71 1.87
CA TRP A 5 21.83 41.26 2.67
C TRP A 5 20.72 40.58 1.86
N LEU A 6 20.49 40.99 0.62
CA LEU A 6 19.47 40.39 -0.25
C LEU A 6 19.88 38.98 -0.71
N PHE A 7 21.18 38.76 -0.90
CA PHE A 7 21.74 37.46 -1.27
C PHE A 7 21.65 36.46 -0.10
N TYR A 8 21.96 36.90 1.12
CA TYR A 8 21.79 36.06 2.32
C TYR A 8 20.33 35.71 2.60
N ALA A 9 19.40 36.66 2.42
CA ALA A 9 17.97 36.40 2.56
C ALA A 9 17.48 35.34 1.56
N LEU A 10 17.93 35.41 0.30
CA LEU A 10 17.59 34.41 -0.72
C LEU A 10 18.13 33.01 -0.36
N CYS A 11 19.36 32.91 0.14
CA CYS A 11 19.94 31.63 0.56
C CYS A 11 19.22 31.02 1.77
N ILE A 12 18.76 31.84 2.72
CA ILE A 12 18.00 31.37 3.89
C ILE A 12 16.64 30.82 3.46
N VAL A 13 15.93 31.47 2.52
CA VAL A 13 14.66 30.95 2.00
C VAL A 13 14.84 29.63 1.26
N PHE A 14 15.92 29.46 0.48
CA PHE A 14 16.25 28.17 -0.17
C PHE A 14 16.61 27.06 0.84
N LEU A 15 17.32 27.39 1.92
CA LEU A 15 17.71 26.41 2.95
C LEU A 15 16.54 26.00 3.85
N PHE A 16 15.56 26.88 4.09
CA PHE A 16 14.34 26.54 4.80
C PHE A 16 13.30 25.83 3.92
N SER A 17 13.32 26.03 2.59
CA SER A 17 12.44 25.30 1.67
C SER A 17 12.87 23.83 1.49
N CYS A 18 14.14 23.50 1.74
CA CYS A 18 14.63 22.11 1.67
C CYS A 18 14.50 21.33 2.99
N ASN A 19 14.11 21.98 4.10
CA ASN A 19 14.03 21.36 5.43
C ASN A 19 12.61 21.09 5.92
N GLN A 20 11.60 21.14 5.04
CA GLN A 20 10.38 20.40 5.29
C GLN A 20 10.70 18.91 5.27
N LYS A 21 11.06 18.39 6.44
CA LYS A 21 10.97 16.98 6.79
C LYS A 21 9.71 16.43 6.12
N LYS A 22 9.89 15.55 5.14
CA LYS A 22 8.83 14.78 4.48
C LYS A 22 8.06 14.01 5.56
N LYS A 23 7.07 14.67 6.18
CA LYS A 23 6.03 14.05 6.99
C LYS A 23 5.09 13.39 6.00
N GLY A 24 5.41 12.15 5.69
CA GLY A 24 4.70 11.33 4.71
C GLY A 24 5.59 10.21 4.19
N ILE A 25 6.38 9.57 5.06
CA ILE A 25 7.04 8.31 4.71
C ILE A 25 5.96 7.23 4.89
N ILE A 26 5.07 7.14 3.91
CA ILE A 26 4.50 5.85 3.58
C ILE A 26 5.55 5.23 2.67
N SER A 27 6.22 4.23 3.23
CA SER A 27 7.45 3.62 2.73
C SER A 27 7.45 3.42 1.22
N SER A 28 8.59 3.66 0.57
CA SER A 28 8.90 3.22 -0.79
C SER A 28 8.75 1.70 -1.01
N GLU A 29 8.42 0.95 0.05
CA GLU A 29 8.20 -0.51 0.07
C GLU A 29 6.71 -0.91 0.03
N LEU A 30 5.77 0.05 0.07
CA LEU A 30 4.35 -0.27 -0.07
C LEU A 30 4.09 -0.86 -1.46
N PHE A 31 3.37 -1.98 -1.52
CA PHE A 31 3.16 -2.77 -2.74
C PHE A 31 4.42 -3.44 -3.31
N ASN A 32 5.49 -3.58 -2.53
CA ASN A 32 6.65 -4.35 -2.96
C ASN A 32 6.28 -5.85 -3.10
N THR A 33 6.50 -6.37 -4.30
CA THR A 33 6.31 -7.79 -4.69
C THR A 33 7.63 -8.54 -4.84
N GLU A 34 8.78 -7.89 -4.64
CA GLU A 34 10.08 -8.53 -4.59
C GLU A 34 10.08 -9.57 -3.44
N ASN A 35 10.74 -10.70 -3.69
CA ASN A 35 10.85 -11.83 -2.76
C ASN A 35 9.55 -12.62 -2.49
N LEU A 36 8.42 -12.33 -3.16
CA LEU A 36 7.19 -13.14 -3.03
C LEU A 36 7.23 -14.48 -3.77
N ASN A 37 8.14 -14.63 -4.72
CA ASN A 37 8.36 -15.89 -5.45
C ASN A 37 9.43 -16.76 -4.76
N GLN A 38 9.88 -16.41 -3.55
CA GLN A 38 10.82 -17.24 -2.80
C GLN A 38 10.05 -18.34 -2.07
N GLU A 39 10.58 -19.56 -2.14
CA GLU A 39 10.10 -20.70 -1.36
C GLU A 39 10.13 -20.33 0.14
N ILE A 40 8.97 -20.35 0.79
CA ILE A 40 8.93 -20.15 2.24
C ILE A 40 9.38 -21.45 2.88
N LYS A 41 10.58 -21.46 3.45
CA LYS A 41 11.12 -22.64 4.13
C LYS A 41 10.40 -22.91 5.46
N SER A 42 9.93 -21.86 6.15
CA SER A 42 9.15 -22.00 7.38
C SER A 42 8.35 -20.75 7.77
N VAL A 43 7.30 -20.95 8.57
CA VAL A 43 6.56 -19.85 9.25
C VAL A 43 7.46 -19.02 10.15
N ASN A 44 8.47 -19.64 10.76
CA ASN A 44 9.36 -18.98 11.71
C ASN A 44 10.17 -17.87 11.03
N ASP A 45 10.49 -18.04 9.75
CA ASP A 45 11.16 -17.01 8.94
C ASP A 45 10.25 -15.78 8.81
N LEU A 46 8.95 -15.97 8.58
CA LEU A 46 7.97 -14.88 8.48
C LEU A 46 7.69 -14.24 9.86
N LYS A 47 7.64 -15.04 10.93
CA LYS A 47 7.56 -14.52 12.31
C LYS A 47 8.73 -13.61 12.65
N SER A 48 9.94 -13.98 12.25
CA SER A 48 11.14 -13.14 12.44
C SER A 48 11.05 -11.79 11.72
N GLN A 49 10.28 -11.72 10.63
CA GLN A 49 9.98 -10.50 9.88
C GLN A 49 8.81 -9.69 10.46
N GLY A 50 8.23 -10.13 11.59
CA GLY A 50 7.15 -9.46 12.31
C GLY A 50 5.74 -9.85 11.87
N PHE A 51 5.58 -10.97 11.16
CA PHE A 51 4.26 -11.52 10.83
C PHE A 51 3.74 -12.46 11.91
N ASN A 52 2.49 -12.30 12.31
CA ASN A 52 1.83 -13.13 13.30
C ASN A 52 0.69 -13.92 12.66
N PRO A 53 0.52 -15.21 12.99
CA PRO A 53 -0.61 -16.00 12.49
C PRO A 53 -1.93 -15.47 13.06
N MET A 54 -2.93 -15.38 12.19
CA MET A 54 -4.31 -15.12 12.57
C MET A 54 -5.05 -16.44 12.77
N GLU A 55 -6.01 -16.45 13.69
CA GLU A 55 -6.89 -17.60 13.90
C GLU A 55 -7.91 -17.71 12.75
N GLY A 56 -8.12 -18.93 12.25
CA GLY A 56 -9.11 -19.17 11.20
C GLY A 56 -8.88 -20.46 10.42
N ASN A 57 -9.77 -20.73 9.47
CA ASN A 57 -9.70 -21.90 8.57
C ASN A 57 -8.65 -21.74 7.46
N ILE A 58 -8.21 -20.50 7.21
CA ILE A 58 -7.17 -20.17 6.24
C ILE A 58 -5.96 -19.70 7.02
N LEU A 59 -4.80 -20.19 6.63
CA LEU A 59 -3.54 -19.75 7.19
C LEU A 59 -3.20 -18.34 6.66
N LEU A 60 -3.47 -17.35 7.49
CA LEU A 60 -3.22 -15.94 7.21
C LEU A 60 -2.21 -15.41 8.22
N LEU A 61 -1.18 -14.71 7.72
CA LEU A 61 -0.15 -14.08 8.53
C LEU A 61 -0.29 -12.56 8.42
N GLU A 62 -0.32 -11.86 9.55
CA GLU A 62 -0.54 -10.41 9.62
C GLU A 62 0.69 -9.66 10.14
N LYS A 63 0.99 -8.52 9.54
CA LYS A 63 1.92 -7.52 10.05
C LYS A 63 1.29 -6.14 10.01
N VAL A 64 1.18 -5.50 11.18
CA VAL A 64 0.66 -4.14 11.32
C VAL A 64 1.81 -3.13 11.30
N ASN A 65 1.70 -2.11 10.46
CA ASN A 65 2.62 -0.99 10.38
C ASN A 65 1.85 0.33 10.27
N LYS A 66 1.56 0.95 11.43
CA LYS A 66 0.76 2.19 11.53
C LYS A 66 -0.62 2.02 10.86
N ASP A 67 -0.85 2.75 9.78
CA ASP A 67 -2.11 2.80 9.03
C ASP A 67 -2.22 1.70 7.96
N ILE A 68 -1.24 0.80 7.91
CA ILE A 68 -1.15 -0.27 6.93
C ILE A 68 -1.13 -1.61 7.65
N ILE A 69 -1.99 -2.52 7.22
CA ILE A 69 -1.97 -3.93 7.61
C ILE A 69 -1.57 -4.74 6.38
N VAL A 70 -0.58 -5.62 6.54
CA VAL A 70 -0.15 -6.53 5.47
C VAL A 70 -0.53 -7.94 5.86
N HIS A 71 -1.30 -8.62 5.02
CA HIS A 71 -1.58 -10.04 5.16
C HIS A 71 -0.85 -10.86 4.09
N LEU A 72 -0.34 -12.02 4.49
CA LEU A 72 0.16 -13.06 3.60
C LEU A 72 -0.73 -14.28 3.76
N GLN A 73 -1.34 -14.72 2.66
CA GLN A 73 -2.03 -16.00 2.62
C GLN A 73 -1.04 -17.07 2.17
N VAL A 74 -0.90 -18.11 2.97
CA VAL A 74 0.00 -19.23 2.70
C VAL A 74 -0.83 -20.49 2.49
N ASP A 75 -0.34 -21.42 1.67
CA ASP A 75 -0.93 -22.75 1.60
C ASP A 75 -0.89 -23.46 2.97
N PRO A 76 -1.84 -24.38 3.25
CA PRO A 76 -1.89 -25.10 4.52
C PRO A 76 -0.59 -25.85 4.86
N ASP A 77 0.14 -26.29 3.82
CA ASP A 77 1.40 -27.01 3.95
C ASP A 77 2.62 -26.09 4.09
N PHE A 78 2.41 -24.77 4.18
CA PHE A 78 3.45 -23.73 4.31
C PHE A 78 4.44 -23.61 3.15
N ASN A 79 4.24 -24.36 2.07
CA ASN A 79 5.20 -24.41 0.96
C ASN A 79 5.15 -23.14 0.10
N ASP A 80 3.96 -22.54 -0.08
CA ASP A 80 3.76 -21.47 -1.06
C ASP A 80 2.94 -20.28 -0.52
N LEU A 81 3.36 -19.07 -0.90
CA LEU A 81 2.52 -17.88 -0.81
C LEU A 81 1.46 -17.91 -1.93
N ARG A 82 0.21 -17.66 -1.57
CA ARG A 82 -0.91 -17.53 -2.53
C ARG A 82 -1.13 -16.08 -2.93
N CYS A 83 -1.20 -15.21 -1.93
CA CYS A 83 -1.41 -13.79 -2.16
C CYS A 83 -0.80 -12.94 -1.07
N LYS A 84 -0.56 -11.68 -1.42
CA LYS A 84 -0.21 -10.61 -0.47
C LYS A 84 -1.29 -9.53 -0.55
N ILE A 85 -1.76 -9.13 0.61
CA ILE A 85 -2.85 -8.19 0.77
C ILE A 85 -2.34 -7.02 1.59
N TRP A 86 -2.62 -5.80 1.14
CA TRP A 86 -2.40 -4.57 1.90
C TRP A 86 -3.75 -3.94 2.18
N SER A 87 -4.07 -3.72 3.45
CA SER A 87 -5.20 -2.91 3.89
C SER A 87 -4.68 -1.58 4.42
N ILE A 88 -5.12 -0.49 3.82
CA ILE A 88 -4.56 0.85 4.04
C ILE A 88 -5.69 1.80 4.41
N LYS A 89 -5.59 2.44 5.57
CA LYS A 89 -6.53 3.49 5.95
C LYS A 89 -6.31 4.71 5.06
N ILE A 90 -7.37 5.19 4.43
CA ILE A 90 -7.36 6.33 3.53
C ILE A 90 -8.33 7.41 4.00
N LYS A 91 -8.27 8.61 3.40
CA LYS A 91 -9.09 9.75 3.84
C LYS A 91 -10.50 9.76 3.27
N SER A 92 -10.68 9.13 2.12
CA SER A 92 -11.93 9.17 1.36
C SER A 92 -12.03 7.95 0.46
N ILE A 93 -13.26 7.45 0.26
CA ILE A 93 -13.57 6.40 -0.73
C ILE A 93 -13.80 6.97 -2.14
N ASP A 94 -13.78 8.30 -2.29
CA ASP A 94 -13.92 8.99 -3.57
C ASP A 94 -12.89 8.48 -4.60
N ILE A 95 -13.36 8.17 -5.81
CA ILE A 95 -12.54 7.49 -6.81
C ILE A 95 -11.41 8.37 -7.36
N GLU A 96 -11.62 9.69 -7.44
CA GLU A 96 -10.58 10.63 -7.85
C GLU A 96 -9.49 10.68 -6.78
N PHE A 97 -9.88 10.81 -5.51
CA PHE A 97 -8.96 10.74 -4.38
C PHE A 97 -8.17 9.42 -4.36
N VAL A 98 -8.84 8.28 -4.57
CA VAL A 98 -8.22 6.94 -4.57
C VAL A 98 -7.23 6.82 -5.72
N SER A 99 -7.58 7.29 -6.92
CA SER A 99 -6.69 7.32 -8.09
C SER A 99 -5.43 8.14 -7.78
N ASP A 100 -5.58 9.36 -7.26
CA ASP A 100 -4.47 10.23 -6.86
C ASP A 100 -3.61 9.62 -5.76
N PHE A 101 -4.20 8.88 -4.82
CA PHE A 101 -3.48 8.16 -3.79
C PHE A 101 -2.59 7.07 -4.40
N LEU A 102 -3.13 6.26 -5.30
CA LEU A 102 -2.44 5.15 -5.97
C LEU A 102 -1.29 5.63 -6.87
N LEU A 103 -1.49 6.75 -7.58
CA LEU A 103 -0.47 7.33 -8.45
C LEU A 103 0.80 7.75 -7.69
N LYS A 104 0.71 8.06 -6.39
CA LYS A 104 1.89 8.34 -5.54
C LYS A 104 2.83 7.13 -5.43
N TYR A 105 2.33 5.93 -5.68
CA TYR A 105 3.06 4.67 -5.68
C TYR A 105 3.27 4.09 -7.08
N ASP A 106 3.02 4.89 -8.13
CA ASP A 106 3.08 4.47 -9.53
C ASP A 106 2.11 3.31 -9.84
N LEU A 107 0.93 3.33 -9.22
CA LEU A 107 -0.17 2.40 -9.52
C LEU A 107 -1.23 3.13 -10.35
N HIS A 108 -1.49 2.61 -11.54
CA HIS A 108 -2.40 3.20 -12.52
C HIS A 108 -3.68 2.38 -12.58
N MET A 109 -4.84 3.00 -12.37
CA MET A 109 -6.13 2.31 -12.49
C MET A 109 -6.40 1.94 -13.96
N ILE A 110 -6.63 0.65 -14.24
CA ILE A 110 -6.80 0.13 -15.61
C ILE A 110 -8.19 -0.43 -15.89
N SER A 111 -8.97 -0.75 -14.86
CA SER A 111 -10.39 -1.09 -15.00
C SER A 111 -11.13 -0.79 -13.70
N SER A 112 -12.27 -0.11 -13.80
CA SER A 112 -13.15 0.16 -12.66
C SER A 112 -14.53 -0.42 -12.94
N ARG A 113 -14.98 -1.37 -12.12
CA ARG A 113 -16.40 -1.67 -12.00
C ARG A 113 -16.84 -1.17 -10.63
N CYS A 114 -17.08 0.14 -10.53
CA CYS A 114 -17.71 0.68 -9.34
C CYS A 114 -19.21 0.35 -9.38
N TYR A 115 -19.62 -0.61 -8.56
CA TYR A 115 -21.02 -0.78 -8.23
C TYR A 115 -21.40 0.35 -7.27
N SER A 116 -22.39 1.16 -7.65
CA SER A 116 -22.57 2.49 -7.08
C SER A 116 -23.57 2.52 -5.91
N TYR A 117 -23.21 3.27 -4.87
CA TYR A 117 -24.03 4.18 -4.04
C TYR A 117 -25.22 3.63 -3.24
N THR A 118 -24.91 2.88 -2.18
CA THR A 118 -25.67 2.88 -0.91
C THR A 118 -24.67 2.85 0.26
N GLU A 119 -25.12 3.12 1.49
CA GLU A 119 -24.31 3.43 2.70
C GLU A 119 -23.16 2.44 3.03
N ASN A 120 -23.09 1.27 2.39
CA ASN A 120 -22.00 0.28 2.47
C ASN A 120 -21.18 0.20 1.16
N SER A 121 -20.77 1.35 0.62
CA SER A 121 -20.23 1.46 -0.74
C SER A 121 -18.88 0.75 -0.90
N THR A 122 -18.89 -0.44 -1.51
CA THR A 122 -17.68 -1.16 -1.92
C THR A 122 -17.44 -0.93 -3.43
N CYS A 123 -16.33 -0.28 -3.82
CA CYS A 123 -15.90 -0.24 -5.23
C CYS A 123 -14.71 -1.19 -5.44
N GLN A 124 -14.79 -2.02 -6.50
CA GLN A 124 -13.72 -2.90 -6.92
C GLN A 124 -13.15 -2.45 -8.28
N PHE A 125 -11.83 -2.44 -8.37
CA PHE A 125 -11.11 -2.01 -9.57
C PHE A 125 -9.76 -2.73 -9.66
N SER A 126 -9.14 -2.69 -10.83
CA SER A 126 -7.79 -3.20 -11.04
C SER A 126 -6.81 -2.06 -11.25
N VAL A 127 -5.61 -2.22 -10.70
CA VAL A 127 -4.49 -1.29 -10.91
C VAL A 127 -3.29 -2.01 -11.49
N PHE A 128 -2.51 -1.29 -12.28
CA PHE A 128 -1.31 -1.76 -12.94
C PHE A 128 -0.10 -0.96 -12.44
N ASN A 129 1.00 -1.66 -12.16
CA ASN A 129 2.28 -1.05 -11.86
C ASN A 129 3.21 -1.20 -13.08
N PRO A 130 3.56 -0.11 -13.78
CA PRO A 130 4.41 -0.15 -14.95
C PRO A 130 5.87 -0.53 -14.62
N LYS A 131 6.34 -0.31 -13.39
CA LYS A 131 7.73 -0.64 -13.00
C LYS A 131 8.00 -2.14 -12.97
N ASN A 132 7.05 -2.91 -12.48
CA ASN A 132 7.21 -4.36 -12.30
C ASN A 132 6.24 -5.19 -13.17
N ASN A 133 5.44 -4.52 -14.02
CA ASN A 133 4.46 -5.12 -14.92
C ASN A 133 3.47 -6.04 -14.17
N LYS A 134 3.04 -5.63 -12.97
CA LYS A 134 2.08 -6.38 -12.15
C LYS A 134 0.72 -5.73 -12.13
N VAL A 135 -0.31 -6.57 -12.07
CA VAL A 135 -1.70 -6.17 -11.88
C VAL A 135 -2.13 -6.55 -10.46
N TYR A 136 -2.85 -5.66 -9.82
CA TYR A 136 -3.40 -5.84 -8.49
C TYR A 136 -4.91 -5.63 -8.56
N ILE A 137 -5.63 -6.41 -7.76
CA ILE A 137 -7.06 -6.22 -7.54
C ILE A 137 -7.23 -5.33 -6.31
N CYS A 138 -8.04 -4.30 -6.43
CA CYS A 138 -8.29 -3.34 -5.37
C CYS A 138 -9.76 -3.32 -5.00
N GLU A 139 -9.99 -3.05 -3.73
CA GLU A 139 -11.31 -2.88 -3.15
C GLU A 139 -11.25 -1.71 -2.18
N VAL A 140 -12.19 -0.78 -2.28
CA VAL A 140 -12.33 0.35 -1.36
C VAL A 140 -13.67 0.24 -0.67
N PHE A 141 -13.68 0.29 0.65
CA PHE A 141 -14.84 0.13 1.52
C PHE A 141 -14.68 0.96 2.80
N VAL A 142 -15.73 1.03 3.61
CA VAL A 142 -15.70 1.63 4.94
C VAL A 142 -15.73 0.50 5.98
N GLU A 143 -14.73 0.46 6.86
CA GLU A 143 -14.60 -0.49 7.96
C GLU A 143 -14.50 0.31 9.26
N ASP A 144 -15.42 0.07 10.20
CA ASP A 144 -15.48 0.81 11.48
C ASP A 144 -15.39 2.34 11.29
N ASP A 145 -16.24 2.89 10.43
CA ASP A 145 -16.28 4.32 10.03
C ASP A 145 -14.99 4.85 9.39
N THR A 146 -14.04 3.97 9.05
CA THR A 146 -12.77 4.33 8.43
C THR A 146 -12.74 3.89 6.97
N PRO A 147 -12.55 4.81 6.02
CA PRO A 147 -12.28 4.45 4.63
C PRO A 147 -10.99 3.62 4.52
N THR A 148 -11.08 2.45 3.89
CA THR A 148 -9.99 1.50 3.74
C THR A 148 -9.84 1.10 2.28
N LEU A 149 -8.60 1.19 1.77
CA LEU A 149 -8.20 0.62 0.49
C LEU A 149 -7.51 -0.71 0.75
N LYS A 150 -8.07 -1.78 0.20
CA LYS A 150 -7.46 -3.10 0.13
C LYS A 150 -6.87 -3.29 -1.26
N VAL A 151 -5.61 -3.72 -1.31
CA VAL A 151 -4.88 -4.05 -2.53
C VAL A 151 -4.43 -5.49 -2.42
N ILE A 152 -4.72 -6.30 -3.43
CA ILE A 152 -4.51 -7.74 -3.45
C ILE A 152 -3.62 -8.06 -4.65
N TYR A 153 -2.48 -8.67 -4.38
CA TYR A 153 -1.62 -9.27 -5.40
C TYR A 153 -1.71 -10.79 -5.30
N PHE A 154 -2.25 -11.42 -6.35
CA PHE A 154 -2.19 -12.86 -6.53
C PHE A 154 -0.85 -13.25 -7.15
N ILE A 155 -0.15 -14.20 -6.53
CA ILE A 155 1.14 -14.66 -7.01
C ILE A 155 0.90 -15.67 -8.14
N PRO A 156 1.30 -15.37 -9.38
CA PRO A 156 1.12 -16.29 -10.50
C PRO A 156 1.98 -17.54 -10.31
N ARG A 157 1.45 -18.69 -10.75
CA ARG A 157 2.13 -19.99 -10.76
C ARG A 157 2.53 -20.38 -12.18
#